data_AF-A0A967PLU9-F1
#
_entry.id   AF-A0A967PLU9-F1
#
_cell.length_a   1.000
_cell.length_b   1.000
_cell.length_c   1.000
_cell.angle_alpha   90.00
_cell.angle_beta   90.00
_cell.angle_gamma   90.00
#
_symmetry.space_group_name_H-M   'P 1'
#
loop_
_entity.id
_entity.type
_entity.pdbx_description
1 polymer ?
#
loop_
_entity_poly.entity_id
_entity_poly.type
_entity_poly.pdbx_seq_one_letter_code
_entity_poly.pdbx_strand_id
1 'polypeptide(L)'
;YLRSIDAWDDTLVVFTSDHGEQLGDHWLFGKYGYFDQAFHIPLIVRDPRPGADAGRGRRVDRFTENVDVMPTILDLLGADVP
;
A
#
# COMPACT_ATOMS: atom_id res chain seq x y z
N TYR A 1 1.39 -1.60 19.80
CA TYR A 1 2.82 -1.31 20.02
C TYR A 1 3.18 0.12 19.64
N LEU A 2 3.09 0.57 18.37
CA LEU A 2 3.46 1.96 17.99
C LEU A 2 2.83 3.05 18.88
N ARG A 3 1.54 2.93 19.22
CA ARG A 3 0.85 3.85 20.16
C ARG A 3 1.39 3.79 21.59
N SER A 4 1.86 2.63 22.06
CA SER A 4 2.37 2.48 23.43
C SER A 4 3.81 3.00 23.60
N ILE A 5 4.48 3.34 22.49
CA ILE A 5 5.83 3.92 22.48
C ILE A 5 5.80 5.35 21.89
N ASP A 6 4.63 5.97 21.81
CA ASP A 6 4.40 7.32 21.25
C ASP A 6 4.91 7.55 19.82
N ALA A 7 5.21 6.47 19.07
CA ALA A 7 5.66 6.56 17.69
C ALA A 7 4.49 6.66 16.68
N TRP A 8 3.25 6.53 17.14
CA TRP A 8 2.10 6.52 16.23
C TRP A 8 1.98 7.81 15.44
N ASP A 9 2.19 8.98 16.02
CA ASP A 9 1.98 10.26 15.30
C ASP A 9 3.18 10.73 14.47
N ASP A 10 4.22 9.89 14.36
CA ASP A 10 5.43 10.15 13.56
C ASP A 10 5.81 8.96 12.65
N THR A 11 4.92 7.97 12.49
CA THR A 11 5.19 6.79 11.65
C THR A 11 4.31 6.75 10.42
N LEU A 12 4.93 6.76 9.23
CA LEU A 12 4.30 6.35 7.98
C LEU A 12 4.02 4.85 8.02
N VAL A 13 2.77 4.46 7.79
CA VAL A 13 2.37 3.05 7.70
C VAL A 13 1.91 2.76 6.28
N VAL A 14 2.58 1.82 5.62
CA VAL A 14 2.18 1.26 4.33
C VAL A 14 1.85 -0.21 4.55
N PHE A 15 0.61 -0.59 4.23
CA PHE A 15 0.15 -1.98 4.24
C PHE A 15 -0.13 -2.39 2.80
N THR A 16 0.54 -3.44 2.35
CA THR A 16 0.42 -3.96 0.98
C THR A 16 0.75 -5.46 0.93
N SER A 17 0.66 -6.06 -0.26
CA SER A 17 1.09 -7.42 -0.58
C SER A 17 2.02 -7.41 -1.80
N ASP A 18 2.86 -8.42 -1.97
CA ASP A 18 3.66 -8.58 -3.19
C ASP A 18 2.81 -9.14 -4.36
N HIS A 19 1.76 -9.90 -4.04
CA HIS A 19 0.75 -10.41 -4.98
C HIS A 19 -0.55 -10.82 -4.28
N GLY A 20 -1.57 -11.18 -5.07
CA GLY A 20 -2.78 -11.86 -4.62
C GLY A 20 -2.62 -13.38 -4.64
N GLU A 21 -3.68 -14.12 -4.34
CA GLU A 21 -3.68 -15.58 -4.28
C GLU A 21 -4.96 -16.10 -4.93
N GLN A 22 -4.79 -17.00 -5.91
CA GLN A 22 -5.89 -17.71 -6.55
C GLN A 22 -6.25 -18.92 -5.71
N LEU A 23 -7.51 -19.04 -5.33
CA LEU A 23 -7.97 -20.13 -4.45
C LEU A 23 -8.87 -21.12 -5.22
N GLY A 24 -8.44 -21.46 -6.44
CA GLY A 24 -9.23 -22.22 -7.42
C GLY A 24 -9.82 -21.35 -8.54
N ASP A 25 -9.59 -20.04 -8.52
CA ASP A 25 -10.01 -19.11 -9.57
C ASP A 25 -9.45 -19.54 -10.93
N HIS A 26 -10.31 -19.59 -11.95
CA HIS A 26 -9.92 -20.06 -13.28
C HIS A 26 -9.23 -21.44 -13.29
N TRP A 27 -9.53 -22.31 -12.30
CA TRP A 27 -8.88 -23.62 -12.09
C TRP A 27 -7.40 -23.53 -11.71
N LEU A 28 -6.96 -22.39 -11.19
CA LEU A 28 -5.59 -22.11 -10.79
C LEU A 28 -5.48 -21.95 -9.26
N PHE A 29 -4.29 -22.25 -8.73
CA PHE A 29 -3.88 -21.98 -7.36
C PHE A 29 -2.57 -21.20 -7.36
N GLY A 30 -2.31 -20.30 -6.42
CA GLY A 30 -1.10 -19.48 -6.40
C GLY A 30 -1.29 -18.15 -7.15
N LYS A 31 -0.28 -17.75 -7.93
CA LYS A 31 -0.24 -16.47 -8.66
C LYS A 31 0.05 -16.66 -10.16
N TYR A 32 -0.83 -17.36 -10.87
CA TYR A 32 -0.62 -17.67 -12.27
C TYR A 32 -1.50 -16.84 -13.22
N GLY A 33 -1.05 -16.70 -14.46
CA GLY A 33 -1.75 -15.94 -15.49
C GLY A 33 -1.63 -14.43 -15.32
N TYR A 34 -2.66 -13.70 -15.72
CA TYR A 34 -2.76 -12.23 -15.73
C TYR A 34 -4.07 -11.74 -15.12
N PHE A 35 -4.69 -12.55 -14.26
CA PHE A 35 -6.00 -12.26 -13.67
C PHE A 35 -5.87 -11.41 -12.42
N ASP A 36 -6.90 -10.61 -12.13
CA ASP A 36 -6.94 -9.70 -10.99
C ASP A 36 -6.69 -10.42 -9.66
N GLN A 37 -7.16 -11.65 -9.48
CA GLN A 37 -6.96 -12.40 -8.23
C GLN A 37 -5.47 -12.63 -7.90
N ALA A 38 -4.59 -12.62 -8.91
CA ALA A 38 -3.14 -12.76 -8.72
C ALA A 38 -2.43 -11.41 -8.51
N PHE A 39 -3.00 -10.27 -8.93
CA PHE A 39 -2.27 -8.98 -8.98
C PHE A 39 -2.99 -7.78 -8.37
N HIS A 40 -4.29 -7.85 -8.14
CA HIS A 40 -5.07 -6.82 -7.47
C HIS A 40 -4.92 -6.96 -5.94
N ILE A 41 -3.93 -6.25 -5.42
CA ILE A 41 -3.49 -6.30 -4.03
C ILE A 41 -4.08 -5.17 -3.20
N PRO A 42 -4.15 -5.31 -1.85
CA PRO A 42 -4.45 -4.18 -0.99
C PRO A 42 -3.30 -3.16 -1.03
N LEU A 43 -3.62 -1.88 -1.03
CA LEU A 43 -2.69 -0.80 -0.74
C LEU A 43 -3.36 0.20 0.20
N ILE A 44 -2.88 0.30 1.44
CA ILE A 44 -3.34 1.26 2.44
C ILE A 44 -2.15 2.06 2.92
N VAL A 45 -2.24 3.38 2.76
CA VAL A 45 -1.22 4.32 3.21
C VAL A 45 -1.80 5.22 4.29
N ARG A 46 -1.16 5.21 5.47
CA ARG A 46 -1.46 6.17 6.54
C ARG A 46 -0.25 7.07 6.75
N ASP A 47 -0.37 8.27 6.21
CA ASP A 47 0.56 9.37 6.45
C ASP A 47 0.27 10.00 7.83
N PRO A 48 1.24 10.07 8.76
CA PRO A 48 1.03 10.63 10.09
C PRO A 48 0.91 12.17 10.08
N ARG A 49 1.34 12.84 9.01
CA ARG A 49 1.42 14.31 8.96
C ARG A 49 0.02 14.94 9.02
N PRO A 50 -0.17 16.06 9.75
CA PRO A 50 -1.45 16.74 9.83
C PRO A 50 -2.04 17.15 8.47
N GLY A 51 -1.18 17.49 7.50
CA GLY A 51 -1.61 17.83 6.13
C GLY A 51 -2.37 16.70 5.40
N ALA A 52 -2.24 15.46 5.85
CA ALA A 52 -2.92 14.31 5.27
C ALA A 52 -4.31 14.04 5.89
N ASP A 53 -4.73 14.80 6.91
CA ASP A 53 -5.96 14.51 7.66
C ASP A 53 -7.24 14.63 6.82
N ALA A 54 -7.25 15.54 5.83
CA ALA A 54 -8.37 15.65 4.89
C ALA A 54 -8.57 14.39 4.02
N GLY A 55 -7.55 13.53 3.93
CA GLY A 55 -7.58 12.27 3.18
C GLY A 55 -7.97 11.03 4.01
N ARG A 56 -8.23 11.16 5.32
CA ARG A 56 -8.54 10.01 6.18
C ARG A 56 -9.80 9.28 5.69
N GLY A 57 -9.71 7.96 5.53
CA GLY A 57 -10.82 7.14 5.02
C GLY A 57 -11.12 7.32 3.53
N ARG A 58 -10.34 8.13 2.80
CA ARG A 58 -10.48 8.29 1.36
C ARG A 58 -10.19 6.97 0.65
N ARG A 59 -11.06 6.62 -0.30
CA ARG A 59 -10.82 5.55 -1.28
C ARG A 59 -10.30 6.18 -2.57
N VAL A 60 -9.31 5.53 -3.18
CA VAL A 60 -8.69 5.98 -4.42
C VAL A 60 -8.92 4.89 -5.45
N ASP A 61 -9.68 5.21 -6.50
CA ASP A 61 -10.03 4.26 -7.57
C ASP A 61 -9.11 4.42 -8.79
N ARG A 62 -8.03 5.21 -8.68
CA ARG A 62 -7.02 5.33 -9.74
C ARG A 62 -6.12 4.11 -9.75
N PHE A 63 -5.70 3.68 -10.93
CA PHE A 63 -4.65 2.68 -11.07
C PHE A 63 -3.34 3.16 -10.45
N THR A 64 -2.71 2.26 -9.71
CA THR A 64 -1.39 2.39 -9.10
C THR A 64 -0.66 1.07 -9.27
N GLU A 65 0.66 1.09 -9.23
CA GLU A 65 1.50 -0.09 -9.37
C GLU A 65 2.33 -0.32 -8.11
N ASN A 66 2.71 -1.58 -7.85
CA ASN A 66 3.52 -1.91 -6.67
C ASN A 66 4.91 -1.23 -6.73
N VAL A 67 5.41 -0.92 -7.94
CA VAL A 67 6.67 -0.20 -8.15
C VAL A 67 6.60 1.27 -7.72
N ASP A 68 5.40 1.86 -7.65
CA ASP A 68 5.20 3.25 -7.20
C ASP A 68 5.42 3.40 -5.69
N VAL A 69 5.40 2.31 -4.93
CA VAL A 69 5.52 2.35 -3.47
C VAL A 69 6.86 2.93 -3.02
N MET A 70 7.97 2.53 -3.66
CA MET A 70 9.30 3.02 -3.32
C MET A 70 9.43 4.55 -3.53
N PRO A 71 9.18 5.10 -4.74
CA PRO A 71 9.30 6.54 -4.95
C PRO A 71 8.27 7.31 -4.10
N THR A 72 7.09 6.76 -3.84
CA THR A 72 6.10 7.38 -2.94
C THR A 72 6.61 7.49 -1.50
N ILE A 73 7.23 6.44 -0.95
CA ILE A 73 7.79 6.49 0.40
C ILE A 73 8.92 7.52 0.49
N LEU A 74 9.82 7.55 -0.49
CA LEU A 74 10.94 8.50 -0.50
C LEU A 74 10.45 9.94 -0.56
N ASP A 75 9.51 10.24 -1.45
CA ASP A 75 8.90 11.57 -1.56
C ASP A 75 8.20 12.00 -0.26
N LEU A 76 7.44 11.10 0.38
CA LEU A 76 6.79 11.37 1.66
C LEU A 76 7.78 11.65 2.80
N LEU A 77 8.97 11.03 2.74
CA LEU A 77 10.07 11.24 3.68
C LEU A 77 10.98 12.43 3.30
N GLY A 78 10.74 13.07 2.16
CA GLY A 78 11.58 14.16 1.64
C GLY A 78 12.98 13.71 1.20
N ALA A 79 13.13 12.45 0.81
CA ALA A 79 14.37 11.89 0.26
C ALA A 79 14.37 11.94 -1.27
N ASP A 80 15.56 11.93 -1.87
CA ASP A 80 15.72 11.90 -3.33
C ASP A 80 15.21 10.58 -3.91
N VAL A 81 14.39 10.66 -4.96
CA VAL A 81 13.92 9.51 -5.73
C VAL A 81 14.93 9.22 -6.85
N PRO A 82 15.49 8.00 -6.93
CA PRO A 82 16.46 7.62 -7.96
C PRO A 82 15.84 7.38 -9.35
#